data_AF-J3P4Z8-F1
#
_entry.id   AF-J3P4Z8-F1
#
_cell.length_a   1.000
_cell.length_b   1.000
_cell.length_c   1.000
_cell.angle_alpha   90.00
_cell.angle_beta   90.00
_cell.angle_gamma   90.00
#
_symmetry.space_group_name_H-M   'P 1'
#
loop_
_entity.id
_entity.type
_entity.pdbx_description
1 polymer ?
#
loop_
_entity_poly.entity_id
_entity_poly.type
_entity_poly.pdbx_seq_one_letter_code
_entity_poly.pdbx_strand_id
1 'polypeptide(L)'
;MPEGRYSLPGRPRGQQHHEERSLRLSALSTGLPNTTKTIELSQVPGSATLSVVVQEFVPEKVDATWYGWRDINGAHRRLRMPSYALTSPAVTERSIQAYIGANMSAYLGACLQPANDVVSRIFDMAVKRAKGGSRLLQDVLEFWVASRIIEDPWRITGQETLGMEEIVDRRSMFFGKIPVTPIMETQLSQIVIRQFLHPLRLLLLQQLQASTINEDSVPFAEVLWPVFILVEQH
;
A
#
# COMPACT_ATOMS: atom_id res chain seq x y z
N MET A 1 -1.23 -23.12 -20.28
CA MET A 1 -1.03 -21.78 -19.70
C MET A 1 -0.89 -21.96 -18.19
N PRO A 2 0.31 -21.97 -17.60
CA PRO A 2 0.42 -22.22 -16.16
C PRO A 2 0.29 -20.92 -15.36
N GLU A 3 -0.60 -20.98 -14.38
CA GLU A 3 -0.92 -19.97 -13.37
C GLU A 3 0.32 -19.62 -12.52
N GLY A 4 0.80 -18.37 -12.62
CA GLY A 4 1.75 -17.79 -11.68
C GLY A 4 1.03 -17.22 -10.46
N ARG A 5 0.57 -18.08 -9.55
CA ARG A 5 0.09 -17.65 -8.23
C ARG A 5 1.28 -17.08 -7.44
N TYR A 6 1.29 -15.77 -7.23
CA TYR A 6 2.20 -15.14 -6.28
C TYR A 6 1.87 -15.61 -4.87
N SER A 7 2.59 -16.62 -4.40
CA SER A 7 2.62 -16.98 -2.99
C SER A 7 3.61 -16.06 -2.28
N LEU A 8 3.11 -15.17 -1.43
CA LEU A 8 3.92 -14.57 -0.37
C LEU A 8 4.47 -15.72 0.50
N PRO A 9 5.78 -15.80 0.76
CA PRO A 9 6.34 -16.89 1.53
C PRO A 9 5.78 -16.90 2.96
N GLY A 10 5.36 -18.09 3.41
CA GLY A 10 4.80 -18.33 4.73
C GLY A 10 5.71 -17.82 5.86
N ARG A 11 5.09 -17.19 6.86
CA ARG A 11 5.74 -16.41 7.93
C ARG A 11 6.35 -17.30 9.04
N PRO A 12 7.67 -17.24 9.33
CA PRO A 12 8.25 -17.82 10.54
C PRO A 12 8.15 -16.90 11.76
N ARG A 13 8.08 -17.49 12.97
CA ARG A 13 7.89 -16.84 14.29
C ARG A 13 8.89 -15.72 14.69
N GLY A 14 9.92 -15.44 13.87
CA GLY A 14 10.90 -14.37 14.11
C GLY A 14 10.50 -12.98 13.61
N GLN A 15 9.36 -12.83 12.91
CA GLN A 15 8.96 -11.56 12.27
C GLN A 15 8.43 -10.49 13.24
N GLN A 16 7.86 -10.85 14.40
CA GLN A 16 7.31 -9.84 15.33
C GLN A 16 8.39 -8.90 15.89
N HIS A 17 9.56 -9.43 16.26
CA HIS A 17 10.69 -8.62 16.74
C HIS A 17 11.29 -7.72 15.64
N HIS A 18 11.30 -8.19 14.39
CA HIS A 18 11.78 -7.43 13.24
C HIS A 18 10.80 -6.30 12.87
N GLU A 19 9.49 -6.58 12.92
CA GLU A 19 8.44 -5.60 12.63
C GLU A 19 8.40 -4.46 13.66
N GLU A 20 8.51 -4.76 14.96
CA GLU A 20 8.56 -3.74 16.01
C GLU A 20 9.83 -2.88 15.94
N ARG A 21 10.94 -3.47 15.50
CA ARG A 21 12.20 -2.74 15.36
C ARG A 21 12.19 -1.80 14.16
N SER A 22 11.62 -2.20 13.02
CA SER A 22 11.45 -1.31 11.86
C SER A 22 10.66 -0.05 12.20
N LEU A 23 9.68 -0.14 13.12
CA LEU A 23 8.94 1.03 13.63
C LEU A 23 9.79 1.89 14.57
N ARG A 24 10.66 1.27 15.38
CA ARG A 24 11.58 1.93 16.32
C ARG A 24 12.83 2.53 15.70
N LEU A 25 13.14 2.22 14.44
CA LEU A 25 14.25 2.86 13.70
C LEU A 25 14.06 4.38 13.55
N SER A 26 12.84 4.88 13.78
CA SER A 26 12.56 6.32 13.96
C SER A 26 13.26 6.96 15.18
N ALA A 27 13.80 6.17 16.12
CA ALA A 27 14.36 6.64 17.40
C ALA A 27 15.87 6.40 17.59
N LEU A 28 16.60 5.85 16.60
CA LEU A 28 17.96 5.34 16.78
C LEU A 28 19.06 6.14 16.06
N SER A 29 18.85 7.42 15.76
CA SER A 29 19.85 8.28 15.10
C SER A 29 20.91 8.84 16.09
N THR A 30 21.54 7.98 16.89
CA THR A 30 22.67 8.42 17.72
C THR A 30 23.95 8.46 16.87
N GLY A 31 24.26 9.60 16.25
CA GLY A 31 25.57 9.87 15.63
C GLY A 31 25.59 10.18 14.13
N LEU A 32 24.44 10.22 13.44
CA LEU A 32 24.33 10.74 12.08
C LEU A 32 23.92 12.22 12.09
N PRO A 33 24.31 13.04 11.09
CA PRO A 33 23.76 14.38 10.96
C PRO A 33 22.23 14.29 10.91
N ASN A 34 21.55 15.15 11.66
CA ASN A 34 20.09 15.15 11.82
C ASN A 34 19.36 15.69 10.58
N THR A 35 19.84 15.33 9.40
CA THR A 35 19.35 15.84 8.12
C THR A 35 18.21 14.94 7.67
N THR A 36 17.00 15.36 7.99
CA THR A 36 15.80 14.76 7.40
C THR A 36 15.67 15.19 5.93
N LYS A 37 15.15 14.29 5.11
CA LYS A 37 14.83 14.54 3.70
C LYS A 37 13.34 14.33 3.49
N THR A 38 12.73 15.16 2.65
CA THR A 38 11.35 14.92 2.21
C THR A 38 11.40 14.33 0.82
N ILE A 39 10.68 13.24 0.61
CA ILE A 39 10.55 12.57 -0.68
C ILE A 39 9.07 12.44 -1.05
N GLU A 40 8.83 12.36 -2.35
CA GLU A 40 7.50 12.13 -2.91
C GLU A 40 7.41 10.73 -3.50
N LEU A 41 6.36 10.02 -3.13
CA LEU A 41 6.12 8.64 -3.54
C LEU A 41 4.84 8.54 -4.37
N SER A 42 4.76 7.55 -5.26
CA SER A 42 3.54 7.25 -6.01
C SER A 42 3.52 5.77 -6.37
N GLN A 43 2.33 5.17 -6.40
CA GLN A 43 2.12 3.84 -7.01
C GLN A 43 1.45 3.96 -8.38
N VAL A 44 0.57 4.94 -8.57
CA VAL A 44 -0.15 5.15 -9.84
C VAL A 44 0.49 6.28 -10.67
N PRO A 45 0.91 6.03 -11.93
CA PRO A 45 1.48 7.07 -12.79
C PRO A 45 0.53 8.24 -13.04
N GLY A 46 1.05 9.46 -12.95
CA GLY A 46 0.28 10.69 -13.25
C GLY A 46 -0.78 11.06 -12.20
N SER A 47 -0.73 10.44 -11.02
CA SER A 47 -1.69 10.67 -9.94
C SER A 47 -1.08 11.49 -8.79
N ALA A 48 -1.86 11.75 -7.73
CA ALA A 48 -1.39 12.50 -6.56
C ALA A 48 -0.28 11.71 -5.83
N THR A 49 0.72 12.43 -5.31
CA THR A 49 1.89 11.85 -4.63
C THR A 49 1.73 11.82 -3.11
N LEU A 50 2.42 10.89 -2.47
CA LEU A 50 2.55 10.77 -1.02
C LEU A 50 3.86 11.41 -0.57
N SER A 51 3.78 12.52 0.18
CA SER A 51 4.96 13.15 0.78
C SER A 51 5.30 12.53 2.14
N VAL A 52 6.54 12.07 2.30
CA VAL A 52 7.04 11.49 3.55
C VAL A 52 8.41 12.03 3.94
N VAL A 53 8.69 12.02 5.24
CA VAL A 53 9.98 12.44 5.81
C VAL A 53 10.81 11.22 6.17
N VAL A 54 12.05 11.18 5.68
CA VAL A 54 13.00 10.10 5.89
C VAL A 54 14.30 10.59 6.51
N GLN A 55 15.03 9.68 7.14
CA GLN A 55 16.37 9.92 7.67
C GLN A 55 17.22 8.68 7.46
N GLU A 56 18.52 8.92 7.28
CA GLU A 56 19.51 7.85 7.22
C GLU A 56 19.66 7.19 8.60
N PHE A 57 19.84 5.87 8.61
CA PHE A 57 20.09 5.10 9.82
C PHE A 57 21.28 4.17 9.62
N VAL A 58 21.89 3.72 10.73
CA VAL A 58 22.94 2.70 10.69
C VAL A 58 22.27 1.32 10.74
N PRO A 59 22.33 0.51 9.67
CA PRO A 59 21.71 -0.80 9.65
C PRO A 59 22.46 -1.79 10.53
N GLU A 60 21.74 -2.63 11.27
CA GLU A 60 22.29 -3.81 11.92
C GLU A 60 22.14 -5.05 11.03
N LYS A 61 22.74 -6.17 11.45
CA LYS A 61 22.76 -7.43 10.67
C LYS A 61 21.39 -7.98 10.30
N VAL A 62 20.34 -7.62 11.05
CA VAL A 62 18.98 -8.10 10.83
C VAL A 62 18.18 -7.20 9.88
N ASP A 63 18.66 -5.99 9.58
CA ASP A 63 17.91 -5.02 8.80
C ASP A 63 18.01 -5.30 7.30
N ALA A 64 16.87 -5.20 6.61
CA ALA A 64 16.80 -5.37 5.17
C ALA A 64 17.47 -4.20 4.44
N THR A 65 18.62 -4.46 3.82
CA THR A 65 19.44 -3.46 3.08
C THR A 65 19.49 -3.72 1.58
N TRP A 66 18.71 -4.69 1.08
CA TRP A 66 18.64 -5.05 -0.32
C TRP A 66 17.28 -5.62 -0.69
N TYR A 67 16.86 -5.42 -1.94
CA TYR A 67 15.81 -6.22 -2.57
C TYR A 67 16.43 -7.41 -3.26
N GLY A 68 15.77 -8.56 -3.25
CA GLY A 68 16.17 -9.68 -4.09
C GLY A 68 14.99 -10.38 -4.73
N TRP A 69 15.21 -10.81 -5.97
CA TRP A 69 14.23 -11.50 -6.78
C TRP A 69 14.93 -12.60 -7.58
N ARG A 70 14.15 -13.52 -8.15
CA ARG A 70 14.66 -14.44 -9.18
C ARG A 70 14.35 -13.84 -10.53
N ASP A 71 15.33 -13.80 -11.42
CA ASP A 71 15.08 -13.43 -12.81
C ASP A 71 14.42 -14.57 -13.59
N ILE A 72 14.04 -14.30 -14.85
CA ILE A 72 13.41 -15.26 -15.75
C ILE A 72 14.23 -16.54 -16.01
N ASN A 73 15.54 -16.51 -15.70
CA ASN A 73 16.44 -17.66 -15.85
C ASN A 73 16.64 -18.40 -14.53
N GLY A 74 15.89 -18.04 -13.48
CA GLY A 74 16.01 -18.61 -12.13
C GLY A 74 17.21 -18.09 -11.33
N ALA A 75 17.99 -17.14 -11.85
CA ALA A 75 19.15 -16.60 -11.16
C ALA A 75 18.72 -15.60 -10.07
N HIS A 76 19.36 -15.68 -8.91
CA HIS A 76 19.12 -14.75 -7.81
C HIS A 76 19.75 -13.39 -8.11
N ARG A 77 18.93 -12.35 -8.14
CA ARG A 77 19.32 -10.95 -8.27
C ARG A 77 19.20 -10.24 -6.93
N ARG A 78 20.06 -9.23 -6.75
CA ARG A 78 20.03 -8.34 -5.58
C ARG A 78 20.23 -6.90 -6.03
N LEU A 79 19.47 -6.00 -5.42
CA LEU A 79 19.59 -4.56 -5.55
C LEU A 79 19.93 -4.00 -4.17
N ARG A 80 21.13 -3.44 -4.02
CA ARG A 80 21.55 -2.78 -2.77
C ARG A 80 20.83 -1.45 -2.64
N MET A 81 20.34 -1.15 -1.44
CA MET A 81 19.55 0.03 -1.16
C MET A 81 20.25 0.89 -0.10
N PRO A 82 20.11 2.22 -0.15
CA PRO A 82 20.60 3.08 0.91
C PRO A 82 19.80 2.86 2.20
N SER A 83 20.40 3.20 3.33
CA SER A 83 19.81 2.95 4.65
C SER A 83 18.96 4.12 5.10
N TYR A 84 17.81 4.31 4.46
CA TYR A 84 16.81 5.31 4.88
C TYR A 84 15.57 4.66 5.49
N ALA A 85 15.00 5.31 6.49
CA ALA A 85 13.76 4.94 7.16
C ALA A 85 12.85 6.16 7.36
N LEU A 86 11.55 5.92 7.51
CA LEU A 86 10.57 6.94 7.89
C LEU A 86 10.81 7.39 9.34
N THR A 87 10.76 8.70 9.58
CA THR A 87 11.01 9.27 10.92
C THR A 87 9.76 9.73 11.66
N SER A 88 8.64 9.96 10.96
CA SER A 88 7.42 10.48 11.58
C SER A 88 6.20 9.66 11.21
N PRO A 89 5.89 8.58 11.95
CA PRO A 89 4.73 7.73 11.67
C PRO A 89 3.41 8.52 11.65
N ALA A 90 3.21 9.49 12.56
CA ALA A 90 1.98 10.27 12.64
C ALA A 90 1.80 11.24 11.46
N VAL A 91 2.88 11.84 10.94
CA VAL A 91 2.80 12.67 9.73
C VAL A 91 2.55 11.78 8.52
N THR A 92 3.27 10.67 8.41
CA THR A 92 3.08 9.69 7.33
C THR A 92 1.66 9.14 7.29
N GLU A 93 1.06 8.82 8.44
CA GLU A 93 -0.33 8.38 8.54
C GLU A 93 -1.30 9.41 7.93
N ARG A 94 -1.18 10.69 8.31
CA ARG A 94 -2.02 11.76 7.73
C ARG A 94 -1.80 11.89 6.22
N SER A 95 -0.55 11.81 5.77
CA SER A 95 -0.23 11.83 4.34
C SER A 95 -0.85 10.64 3.60
N ILE A 96 -0.86 9.44 4.20
CA ILE A 96 -1.49 8.24 3.62
C ILE A 96 -3.00 8.42 3.52
N GLN A 97 -3.66 8.93 4.56
CA GLN A 97 -5.11 9.21 4.53
C GLN A 97 -5.46 10.17 3.38
N ALA A 98 -4.69 11.24 3.22
CA ALA A 98 -4.89 12.19 2.13
C ALA A 98 -4.61 11.55 0.76
N TYR A 99 -3.57 10.72 0.66
CA TYR A 99 -3.23 9.99 -0.56
C TYR A 99 -4.32 9.01 -0.99
N ILE A 100 -4.91 8.24 -0.06
CA ILE A 100 -6.02 7.32 -0.33
C ILE A 100 -7.21 8.09 -0.94
N GLY A 101 -7.62 9.18 -0.29
CA GLY A 101 -8.73 9.99 -0.76
C GLY A 101 -8.48 10.62 -2.14
N ALA A 102 -7.26 11.16 -2.35
CA ALA A 102 -6.89 11.82 -3.60
C ALA A 102 -6.73 10.85 -4.78
N ASN A 103 -6.34 9.60 -4.51
CA ASN A 103 -6.07 8.62 -5.56
C ASN A 103 -7.18 7.59 -5.78
N MET A 104 -8.28 7.63 -5.01
CA MET A 104 -9.41 6.69 -5.14
C MET A 104 -9.83 6.49 -6.62
N SER A 105 -10.07 7.57 -7.36
CA SER A 105 -10.46 7.48 -8.77
C SER A 105 -9.35 6.94 -9.67
N ALA A 106 -8.08 7.20 -9.34
CA ALA A 106 -6.95 6.73 -10.11
C ALA A 106 -6.75 5.21 -9.95
N TYR A 107 -6.88 4.67 -8.73
CA TYR A 107 -6.88 3.22 -8.49
C TYR A 107 -8.04 2.53 -9.17
N LEU A 108 -9.25 3.08 -9.06
CA LEU A 108 -10.42 2.54 -9.75
C LEU A 108 -10.20 2.53 -11.26
N GLY A 109 -9.71 3.63 -11.85
CA GLY A 109 -9.40 3.67 -13.28
C GLY A 109 -8.33 2.67 -13.70
N ALA A 110 -7.24 2.54 -12.95
CA ALA A 110 -6.14 1.64 -13.28
C ALA A 110 -6.53 0.16 -13.14
N CYS A 111 -7.27 -0.22 -12.10
CA CYS A 111 -7.64 -1.60 -11.82
C CYS A 111 -8.89 -2.06 -12.58
N LEU A 112 -9.81 -1.16 -12.92
CA LEU A 112 -11.06 -1.51 -13.62
C LEU A 112 -10.93 -1.44 -15.15
N GLN A 113 -9.91 -0.77 -15.70
CA GLN A 113 -9.66 -0.80 -17.15
C GLN A 113 -9.52 -2.21 -17.75
N PRO A 114 -8.85 -3.18 -17.09
CA PRO A 114 -8.83 -4.57 -17.56
C PRO A 114 -10.06 -5.39 -17.14
N ALA A 115 -10.97 -4.87 -16.32
CA ALA A 115 -12.13 -5.60 -15.82
C ALA A 115 -13.28 -5.64 -16.84
N ASN A 116 -14.18 -6.62 -16.72
CA ASN A 116 -15.36 -6.71 -17.58
C ASN A 116 -16.38 -5.58 -17.30
N ASP A 117 -17.26 -5.30 -18.27
CA ASP A 117 -18.25 -4.21 -18.21
C ASP A 117 -19.15 -4.27 -16.95
N VAL A 118 -19.38 -5.46 -16.39
CA VAL A 118 -20.23 -5.63 -15.20
C VAL A 118 -19.52 -5.14 -13.94
N VAL A 119 -18.25 -5.53 -13.74
CA VAL A 119 -17.43 -5.10 -12.60
C VAL A 119 -17.29 -3.58 -12.61
N SER A 120 -16.91 -3.00 -13.75
CA SER A 120 -16.77 -1.55 -13.91
C SER A 120 -18.06 -0.80 -13.58
N ARG A 121 -19.22 -1.31 -14.02
CA ARG A 121 -20.52 -0.70 -13.70
C ARG A 121 -20.88 -0.81 -12.22
N ILE A 122 -20.55 -1.91 -11.55
CA ILE A 122 -20.80 -2.06 -10.10
C ILE A 122 -19.99 -1.04 -9.30
N PHE A 123 -18.70 -0.90 -9.61
CA PHE A 123 -17.86 0.11 -8.97
C PHE A 123 -18.33 1.54 -9.27
N ASP A 124 -18.74 1.85 -10.49
CA ASP A 124 -19.32 3.16 -10.83
C ASP A 124 -20.58 3.47 -10.01
N MET A 125 -21.47 2.49 -9.84
CA MET A 125 -22.67 2.64 -9.01
C MET A 125 -22.30 2.83 -7.54
N ALA A 126 -21.35 2.05 -7.02
CA ALA A 126 -20.87 2.17 -5.66
C ALA A 126 -20.26 3.56 -5.39
N VAL A 127 -19.44 4.08 -6.30
CA VAL A 127 -18.84 5.43 -6.20
C VAL A 127 -19.93 6.51 -6.21
N LYS A 128 -20.91 6.42 -7.12
CA LYS A 128 -22.02 7.39 -7.17
C LYS A 128 -22.81 7.40 -5.87
N ARG A 129 -23.04 6.24 -5.27
CA ARG A 129 -23.80 6.08 -4.02
C ARG A 129 -23.01 6.50 -2.79
N ALA A 130 -21.71 6.22 -2.74
CA ALA A 130 -20.81 6.75 -1.72
C ALA A 130 -20.81 8.28 -1.74
N LYS A 131 -20.70 8.90 -2.93
CA LYS A 131 -20.82 10.36 -3.10
C LYS A 131 -22.20 10.89 -2.74
N GLY A 132 -23.25 10.07 -2.90
CA GLY A 132 -24.61 10.37 -2.48
C GLY A 132 -24.87 10.23 -0.98
N GLY A 133 -23.87 9.83 -0.18
CA GLY A 133 -23.94 9.76 1.28
C GLY A 133 -23.97 8.36 1.88
N SER A 134 -23.82 7.28 1.10
CA SER A 134 -23.71 5.93 1.66
C SER A 134 -22.35 5.76 2.35
N ARG A 135 -22.38 5.76 3.70
CA ARG A 135 -21.17 5.60 4.53
C ARG A 135 -20.54 4.22 4.38
N LEU A 136 -21.37 3.18 4.30
CA LEU A 136 -20.90 1.80 4.09
C LEU A 136 -20.10 1.68 2.79
N LEU A 137 -20.64 2.20 1.68
CA LEU A 137 -19.92 2.16 0.40
C LEU A 137 -18.66 3.02 0.39
N GLN A 138 -18.66 4.15 1.12
CA GLN A 138 -17.44 4.94 1.31
C GLN A 138 -16.37 4.13 2.06
N ASP A 139 -16.71 3.51 3.19
CA ASP A 139 -15.79 2.71 3.99
C ASP A 139 -15.27 1.48 3.21
N VAL A 140 -16.12 0.85 2.38
CA VAL A 140 -15.74 -0.28 1.50
C VAL A 140 -14.73 0.16 0.44
N LEU A 141 -15.02 1.26 -0.26
CA LEU A 141 -14.14 1.76 -1.32
C LEU A 141 -12.79 2.19 -0.74
N GLU A 142 -12.80 2.84 0.43
CA GLU A 142 -11.58 3.20 1.14
C GLU A 142 -10.76 1.98 1.55
N PHE A 143 -11.42 0.94 2.08
CA PHE A 143 -10.78 -0.34 2.41
C PHE A 143 -10.18 -1.00 1.17
N TRP A 144 -10.91 -1.02 0.05
CA TRP A 144 -10.46 -1.60 -1.21
C TRP A 144 -9.21 -0.88 -1.74
N VAL A 145 -9.19 0.46 -1.75
CA VAL A 145 -8.00 1.22 -2.14
C VAL A 145 -6.84 0.98 -1.18
N ALA A 146 -7.08 1.00 0.13
CA ALA A 146 -6.04 0.70 1.11
C ALA A 146 -5.43 -0.70 0.93
N SER A 147 -6.21 -1.68 0.46
CA SER A 147 -5.68 -3.03 0.16
C SER A 147 -4.76 -3.04 -1.05
N ARG A 148 -5.06 -2.26 -2.10
CA ARG A 148 -4.17 -2.14 -3.26
C ARG A 148 -2.86 -1.46 -2.92
N ILE A 149 -2.89 -0.49 -1.99
CA ILE A 149 -1.68 0.22 -1.54
C ILE A 149 -0.63 -0.72 -0.92
N ILE A 150 -1.01 -1.84 -0.32
CA ILE A 150 -0.03 -2.78 0.26
C ILE A 150 0.44 -3.86 -0.72
N GLU A 151 -0.12 -3.91 -1.92
CA GLU A 151 0.21 -4.91 -2.95
C GLU A 151 1.16 -4.34 -4.00
N ASP A 152 0.99 -3.06 -4.34
CA ASP A 152 1.82 -2.40 -5.34
C ASP A 152 3.11 -1.83 -4.72
N PRO A 153 4.27 -1.95 -5.40
CA PRO A 153 5.50 -1.37 -4.90
C PRO A 153 5.47 0.16 -5.01
N TRP A 154 5.95 0.84 -3.97
CA TRP A 154 6.16 2.29 -4.02
C TRP A 154 7.38 2.65 -4.88
N ARG A 155 7.28 3.78 -5.58
CA ARG A 155 8.42 4.43 -6.23
C ARG A 155 8.54 5.87 -5.80
N ILE A 156 9.77 6.37 -5.78
CA ILE A 156 10.11 7.78 -5.61
C ILE A 156 9.87 8.49 -6.94
N THR A 157 9.12 9.59 -6.91
CA THR A 157 8.80 10.42 -8.08
C THR A 157 9.20 11.89 -7.91
N GLY A 158 9.66 12.28 -6.72
CA GLY A 158 10.14 13.64 -6.43
C GLY A 158 11.58 13.90 -6.87
N GLN A 159 12.05 15.13 -6.66
CA GLN A 159 13.42 15.55 -7.01
C GLN A 159 14.49 14.90 -6.12
N GLU A 160 14.18 14.64 -4.85
CA GLU A 160 15.08 13.94 -3.94
C GLU A 160 14.94 12.42 -4.12
N THR A 161 16.00 11.78 -4.62
CA THR A 161 16.03 10.35 -4.94
C THR A 161 16.80 9.50 -3.93
N LEU A 162 17.29 10.10 -2.84
CA LEU A 162 18.16 9.46 -1.85
C LEU A 162 19.48 8.93 -2.45
N GLY A 163 19.93 9.56 -3.54
CA GLY A 163 21.13 9.14 -4.28
C GLY A 163 20.92 7.87 -5.11
N MET A 164 19.67 7.47 -5.36
CA MET A 164 19.34 6.34 -6.21
C MET A 164 19.02 6.79 -7.63
N GLU A 165 19.24 5.88 -8.57
CA GLU A 165 18.92 6.04 -10.00
C GLU A 165 17.82 5.06 -10.40
N GLU A 166 17.19 5.32 -11.55
CA GLU A 166 16.20 4.41 -12.11
C GLU A 166 16.81 3.05 -12.46
N ILE A 167 16.07 1.99 -12.17
CA ILE A 167 16.52 0.64 -12.49
C ILE A 167 16.40 0.40 -14.00
N VAL A 168 17.54 0.21 -14.66
CA VAL A 168 17.63 -0.06 -16.11
C VAL A 168 17.43 -1.53 -16.49
N ASP A 169 17.44 -2.44 -15.51
CA ASP A 169 17.24 -3.87 -15.77
C ASP A 169 15.77 -4.17 -16.08
N ARG A 170 15.48 -4.46 -17.36
CA ARG A 170 14.14 -4.84 -17.87
C ARG A 170 13.57 -6.10 -17.23
N ARG A 171 14.39 -6.92 -16.58
CA ARG A 171 13.95 -8.14 -15.87
C ARG A 171 13.60 -7.86 -14.41
N SER A 172 13.78 -6.63 -13.93
CA SER A 172 13.38 -6.21 -12.60
C SER A 172 11.94 -5.71 -12.61
N MET A 173 11.18 -6.00 -11.55
CA MET A 173 9.87 -5.39 -11.30
C MET A 173 9.95 -3.86 -11.12
N PHE A 174 11.14 -3.35 -10.85
CA PHE A 174 11.43 -1.94 -10.67
C PHE A 174 11.94 -1.27 -11.96
N PHE A 175 11.91 -1.96 -13.11
CA PHE A 175 12.37 -1.39 -14.37
C PHE A 175 11.74 -0.02 -14.65
N GLY A 176 12.56 1.00 -14.89
CA GLY A 176 12.14 2.39 -15.12
C GLY A 176 11.57 3.08 -13.87
N LYS A 177 11.89 2.60 -12.67
CA LYS A 177 11.43 3.16 -11.40
C LYS A 177 12.61 3.34 -10.43
N ILE A 178 12.46 4.27 -9.50
CA ILE A 178 13.30 4.40 -8.32
C ILE A 178 12.53 3.80 -7.13
N PRO A 179 12.85 2.59 -6.64
CA PRO A 179 12.12 1.99 -5.54
C PRO A 179 12.39 2.71 -4.21
N VAL A 180 11.44 2.64 -3.28
CA VAL A 180 11.70 2.99 -1.88
C VAL A 180 12.62 1.95 -1.22
N THR A 181 13.20 2.24 -0.05
CA THR A 181 14.04 1.24 0.64
C THR A 181 13.18 0.11 1.24
N PRO A 182 13.73 -1.11 1.44
CA PRO A 182 12.99 -2.22 2.03
C PRO A 182 12.43 -1.92 3.43
N ILE A 183 13.15 -1.11 4.22
CA ILE A 183 12.67 -0.66 5.53
C ILE A 183 11.49 0.30 5.38
N MET A 184 11.58 1.28 4.48
CA MET A 184 10.47 2.19 4.20
C MET A 184 9.23 1.45 3.69
N GLU A 185 9.41 0.50 2.76
CA GLU A 185 8.32 -0.35 2.25
C GLU A 185 7.59 -1.09 3.39
N THR A 186 8.38 -1.66 4.31
CA THR A 186 7.86 -2.36 5.49
C THR A 186 7.10 -1.40 6.41
N GLN A 187 7.67 -0.22 6.69
CA GLN A 187 7.04 0.78 7.55
C GLN A 187 5.75 1.33 6.94
N LEU A 188 5.73 1.65 5.64
CA LEU A 188 4.53 2.09 4.91
C LEU A 188 3.44 1.02 4.98
N SER A 189 3.76 -0.23 4.64
CA SER A 189 2.83 -1.35 4.70
C SER A 189 2.24 -1.53 6.11
N GLN A 190 3.08 -1.45 7.15
CA GLN A 190 2.62 -1.56 8.53
C GLN A 190 1.70 -0.43 8.96
N ILE A 191 2.00 0.82 8.57
CA ILE A 191 1.12 1.96 8.85
C ILE A 191 -0.24 1.74 8.17
N VAL A 192 -0.26 1.35 6.89
CA VAL A 192 -1.50 1.07 6.15
C VAL A 192 -2.29 -0.06 6.80
N ILE A 193 -1.64 -1.17 7.14
CA ILE A 193 -2.29 -2.34 7.77
C ILE A 193 -2.90 -1.96 9.12
N ARG A 194 -2.12 -1.31 9.99
CA ARG A 194 -2.52 -1.05 11.38
C ARG A 194 -3.54 0.08 11.51
N GLN A 195 -3.37 1.16 10.75
CA GLN A 195 -4.18 2.36 10.90
C GLN A 195 -5.41 2.41 9.99
N PHE A 196 -5.39 1.68 8.87
CA PHE A 196 -6.46 1.74 7.88
C PHE A 196 -7.15 0.39 7.72
N LEU A 197 -6.42 -0.64 7.28
CA LEU A 197 -7.03 -1.92 6.94
C LEU A 197 -7.63 -2.63 8.15
N HIS A 198 -6.94 -2.66 9.29
CA HIS A 198 -7.47 -3.35 10.46
C HIS A 198 -8.72 -2.66 11.06
N PRO A 199 -8.73 -1.33 11.30
CA PRO A 199 -9.92 -0.64 11.77
C PRO A 199 -11.09 -0.71 10.78
N LEU A 200 -10.85 -0.47 9.48
CA LEU A 200 -11.89 -0.54 8.46
C LEU A 200 -12.47 -1.95 8.35
N ARG A 201 -11.65 -3.00 8.45
CA ARG A 201 -12.16 -4.39 8.47
C ARG A 201 -13.14 -4.62 9.61
N LEU A 202 -12.83 -4.16 10.82
CA LEU A 202 -13.72 -4.32 11.98
C LEU A 202 -15.01 -3.53 11.80
N LEU A 203 -14.91 -2.29 11.32
CA LEU A 203 -16.06 -1.43 11.04
C LEU A 203 -16.98 -2.03 9.98
N LEU A 204 -16.42 -2.52 8.87
CA LEU A 204 -17.18 -3.13 7.77
C LEU A 204 -17.90 -4.39 8.22
N LEU A 205 -17.25 -5.25 9.01
CA LEU A 205 -17.90 -6.45 9.54
C LEU A 205 -19.11 -6.09 10.43
N GLN A 206 -18.97 -5.06 11.28
CA GLN A 206 -20.07 -4.57 12.11
C GLN A 206 -21.21 -4.00 11.27
N GLN A 207 -20.91 -3.16 10.28
CA GLN A 207 -21.92 -2.55 9.40
C GLN A 207 -22.65 -3.60 8.54
N LEU A 208 -21.93 -4.59 7.99
CA LEU A 208 -22.53 -5.67 7.20
C LEU A 208 -23.40 -6.58 8.06
N GLN A 209 -22.96 -6.91 9.28
CA GLN A 209 -23.76 -7.71 10.22
C GLN A 209 -25.05 -6.97 10.60
N ALA A 210 -24.98 -5.68 10.90
CA ALA A 210 -26.15 -4.87 11.22
C ALA A 210 -27.13 -4.72 10.04
N SER A 211 -26.61 -4.65 8.81
CA SER A 211 -27.40 -4.54 7.58
C SER A 211 -28.09 -5.85 7.19
N THR A 212 -27.52 -7.00 7.58
CA THR A 212 -28.09 -8.33 7.31
C THR A 212 -29.17 -8.72 8.33
N ILE A 213 -29.09 -8.21 9.57
CA ILE A 213 -30.04 -8.52 10.65
C ILE A 213 -31.31 -7.66 10.55
N ASN A 214 -31.24 -6.47 9.95
CA ASN A 214 -32.40 -5.59 9.73
C ASN A 214 -33.01 -5.81 8.32
N GLU A 215 -33.72 -6.93 8.14
CA GLU A 215 -34.28 -7.36 6.83
C GLU A 215 -35.29 -6.38 6.18
N ASP A 216 -35.90 -5.46 6.94
CA ASP A 216 -37.09 -4.74 6.45
C ASP A 216 -36.82 -3.37 5.77
N SER A 217 -35.59 -2.85 5.71
CA SER A 217 -35.36 -1.49 5.14
C SER A 217 -34.06 -1.23 4.39
N VAL A 218 -33.09 -2.15 4.40
CA VAL A 218 -31.82 -1.94 3.68
C VAL A 218 -31.96 -2.44 2.24
N PRO A 219 -31.78 -1.59 1.22
CA PRO A 219 -31.84 -2.04 -0.16
C PRO A 219 -30.81 -3.16 -0.40
N PHE A 220 -31.24 -4.28 -0.99
CA PHE A 220 -30.38 -5.44 -1.32
C PHE A 220 -29.04 -5.06 -1.99
N ALA A 221 -29.04 -3.99 -2.79
CA ALA A 221 -27.85 -3.42 -3.42
C ALA A 221 -26.79 -2.86 -2.44
N GLU A 222 -27.21 -2.31 -1.29
CA GLU A 222 -26.30 -1.78 -0.26
C GLU A 222 -25.57 -2.90 0.51
N VAL A 223 -26.01 -4.15 0.41
CA VAL A 223 -25.30 -5.32 0.96
C VAL A 223 -24.51 -6.06 -0.13
N LEU A 224 -25.10 -6.20 -1.32
CA LEU A 224 -24.48 -6.94 -2.43
C LEU A 224 -23.21 -6.27 -2.98
N TRP A 225 -23.23 -4.95 -3.18
CA TRP A 225 -22.08 -4.24 -3.75
C TRP A 225 -20.85 -4.25 -2.83
N PRO A 226 -20.98 -4.01 -1.51
CA PRO A 226 -19.87 -4.22 -0.59
C PRO A 226 -19.23 -5.60 -0.68
N VAL A 227 -20.04 -6.65 -0.67
CA VAL A 227 -19.53 -8.04 -0.72
C VAL A 227 -18.83 -8.29 -2.05
N PHE A 228 -19.40 -7.83 -3.17
CA PHE A 228 -18.80 -7.98 -4.48
C PHE A 228 -17.43 -7.28 -4.57
N ILE A 229 -17.34 -6.03 -4.12
CA ILE A 229 -16.09 -5.25 -4.12
C ILE A 229 -15.03 -5.91 -3.23
N LEU A 230 -15.42 -6.49 -2.09
CA LEU A 230 -14.50 -7.18 -1.19
C LEU A 230 -13.99 -8.52 -1.76
N VAL A 231 -14.76 -9.16 -2.64
CA VAL A 231 -14.38 -10.43 -3.29
C VAL A 231 -13.52 -10.20 -4.54
N GLU A 232 -13.69 -9.07 -5.25
CA GLU A 232 -12.86 -8.65 -6.39
C GLU A 232 -11.48 -8.14 -5.96
N GLN A 233 -10.67 -9.05 -5.42
CA GLN A 233 -9.29 -8.86 -4.99
C GLN A 233 -8.27 -9.61 -5.88
N HIS A 234 -8.67 -10.08 -7.08
CA HIS A 234 -7.87 -11.00 -7.89
C HIS A 234 -7.69 -10.58 -9.34
#